data_AF-A0A959PXI5-F1
#
_entry.id   AF-A0A959PXI5-F1
#
_cell.length_a   1.000
_cell.length_b   1.000
_cell.length_c   1.000
_cell.angle_alpha   90.00
_cell.angle_beta   90.00
_cell.angle_gamma   90.00
#
_symmetry.space_group_name_H-M   'P 1'
#
loop_
_entity.id
_entity.type
_entity.pdbx_description
1 polymer ?
#
loop_
_entity_poly.entity_id
_entity_poly.type
_entity_poly.pdbx_seq_one_letter_code
_entity_poly.pdbx_strand_id
1 'polypeptide(L)'
;MNWKAWLSVLGIITLVSCVSTKKYDELAYQKRQLEAEKMDMTSQIAANERMIADLKQKETLLMQREEELKKTRSEVEGLRITHQDLMEKYDELLSQSNQVLNTASEEKAALSEELSEKQKELDQKERELRFLEMKLKSQEENLETLQEDVRIRERKLKELTEKLHERDSVMMLLRNTVNEALRGFSAEDLTVSEYQGKVYISLSQNLLFAKGSTVIDPAGRDALRKLAQVLKDHPDIQINVEGHTDTDGTAEKNWDLSVNRATAVVKVLTASGANPDNIIASGRAFYFPKAPNDTEENKSLNRRTEIILSPDLNMLYSLIED
;
A
#
# COMPACT_ATOMS: atom_id res chain seq x y z
N MET A 1 -146.80 43.54 -7.73
CA MET A 1 -147.25 44.93 -7.80
C MET A 1 -147.84 45.17 -9.18
N ASN A 2 -149.03 45.78 -9.24
CA ASN A 2 -149.84 46.14 -10.42
C ASN A 2 -148.99 46.81 -11.55
N TRP A 3 -149.39 46.94 -12.82
CA TRP A 3 -150.74 47.21 -13.35
C TRP A 3 -150.81 47.10 -14.90
N LYS A 4 -151.97 46.64 -15.39
CA LYS A 4 -152.79 47.04 -16.57
C LYS A 4 -152.24 48.17 -17.49
N ALA A 5 -152.51 48.34 -18.78
CA ALA A 5 -153.27 47.71 -19.85
C ALA A 5 -153.19 48.68 -21.09
N TRP A 6 -153.93 48.37 -22.17
CA TRP A 6 -154.36 49.28 -23.28
C TRP A 6 -153.33 49.48 -24.41
N LEU A 7 -153.64 49.46 -25.71
CA LEU A 7 -154.90 49.30 -26.45
C LEU A 7 -154.56 49.12 -27.96
N SER A 8 -155.39 48.31 -28.62
CA SER A 8 -155.66 48.16 -30.06
C SER A 8 -155.94 49.45 -30.85
N VAL A 9 -155.67 49.44 -32.18
CA VAL A 9 -156.53 49.86 -33.33
C VAL A 9 -155.79 49.44 -34.64
N LEU A 10 -156.24 48.42 -35.40
CA LEU A 10 -157.22 48.42 -36.52
C LEU A 10 -156.69 49.00 -37.85
N GLY A 11 -156.80 48.27 -38.98
CA GLY A 11 -156.83 48.90 -40.32
C GLY A 11 -156.24 48.12 -41.51
N ILE A 12 -157.08 47.28 -42.12
CA ILE A 12 -157.02 46.60 -43.44
C ILE A 12 -156.36 47.39 -44.59
N ILE A 13 -155.45 46.76 -45.37
CA ILE A 13 -155.41 46.82 -46.85
C ILE A 13 -154.91 45.47 -47.39
N THR A 14 -155.80 44.77 -48.10
CA THR A 14 -155.51 43.63 -48.99
C THR A 14 -155.17 44.14 -50.38
N LEU A 15 -154.02 43.75 -50.95
CA LEU A 15 -153.83 43.65 -52.40
C LEU A 15 -153.14 42.33 -52.74
N VAL A 16 -153.83 41.58 -53.59
CA VAL A 16 -153.44 40.28 -54.16
C VAL A 16 -152.26 40.49 -55.12
N SER A 17 -151.17 39.75 -54.93
CA SER A 17 -150.19 39.47 -55.99
C SER A 17 -149.96 37.97 -56.07
N CYS A 18 -150.73 37.32 -56.95
CA CYS A 18 -150.55 35.93 -57.30
C CYS A 18 -149.52 35.78 -58.44
N VAL A 19 -148.67 34.73 -58.31
CA VAL A 19 -148.13 33.85 -59.39
C VAL A 19 -146.71 34.16 -59.90
N SER A 20 -145.83 33.17 -60.12
CA SER A 20 -146.03 31.71 -60.23
C SER A 20 -145.29 30.89 -59.17
N THR A 21 -145.95 29.83 -58.68
CA THR A 21 -145.37 28.81 -57.78
C THR A 21 -144.05 28.27 -58.32
N LYS A 22 -143.92 28.07 -59.64
CA LYS A 22 -142.64 27.71 -60.29
C LYS A 22 -141.48 28.67 -60.01
N LYS A 23 -141.71 29.99 -60.07
CA LYS A 23 -140.65 31.00 -59.82
C LYS A 23 -140.28 31.10 -58.34
N TYR A 24 -141.25 30.89 -57.45
CA TYR A 24 -141.02 30.82 -56.01
C TYR A 24 -140.26 29.53 -55.64
N ASP A 25 -140.62 28.39 -56.23
CA ASP A 25 -139.94 27.11 -56.03
C ASP A 25 -138.52 27.13 -56.59
N GLU A 26 -138.29 27.79 -57.73
CA GLU A 26 -136.96 27.97 -58.33
C GLU A 26 -136.07 28.91 -57.51
N LEU A 27 -136.60 30.05 -57.02
CA LEU A 27 -135.87 30.92 -56.10
C LEU A 27 -135.61 30.26 -54.75
N ALA A 28 -136.57 29.49 -54.22
CA ALA A 28 -136.42 28.72 -52.99
C ALA A 28 -135.38 27.60 -53.16
N TYR A 29 -135.30 26.98 -54.33
CA TYR A 29 -134.28 26.00 -54.67
C TYR A 29 -132.89 26.64 -54.78
N GLN A 30 -132.74 27.75 -55.51
CA GLN A 30 -131.48 28.51 -55.58
C GLN A 30 -131.04 29.01 -54.21
N LYS A 31 -131.96 29.52 -53.39
CA LYS A 31 -131.68 29.92 -52.01
C LYS A 31 -131.17 28.73 -51.17
N ARG A 32 -131.80 27.56 -51.27
CA ARG A 32 -131.34 26.34 -50.59
C ARG A 32 -129.97 25.88 -51.08
N GLN A 33 -129.69 25.98 -52.38
CA GLN A 33 -128.37 25.66 -52.94
C GLN A 33 -127.29 26.63 -52.45
N LEU A 34 -127.55 27.94 -52.49
CA LEU A 34 -126.67 28.97 -51.93
C LEU A 34 -126.48 28.83 -50.42
N GLU A 35 -127.52 28.44 -49.67
CA GLU A 35 -127.43 28.15 -48.25
C GLU A 35 -126.59 26.89 -47.97
N ALA A 36 -126.72 25.84 -48.79
CA ALA A 36 -125.90 24.64 -48.71
C ALA A 36 -124.43 24.92 -49.08
N GLU A 37 -124.18 25.69 -50.14
CA GLU A 37 -122.84 26.11 -50.57
C GLU A 37 -122.19 27.05 -49.54
N LYS A 38 -122.96 27.96 -48.95
CA LYS A 38 -122.51 28.78 -47.81
C LYS A 38 -122.18 27.92 -46.60
N MET A 39 -122.98 26.91 -46.30
CA MET A 39 -122.73 25.99 -45.19
C MET A 39 -121.47 25.14 -45.43
N ASP A 40 -121.26 24.68 -46.66
CA ASP A 40 -120.04 23.96 -47.08
C ASP A 40 -118.81 24.86 -47.00
N MET A 41 -118.86 26.07 -47.56
CA MET A 41 -117.78 27.07 -47.42
C MET A 41 -117.50 27.39 -45.95
N THR A 42 -118.52 27.52 -45.11
CA THR A 42 -118.34 27.80 -43.67
C THR A 42 -117.66 26.62 -42.97
N SER A 43 -117.99 25.39 -43.35
CA SER A 43 -117.32 24.17 -42.86
C SER A 43 -115.85 24.11 -43.32
N GLN A 44 -115.57 24.42 -44.57
CA GLN A 44 -114.22 24.48 -45.12
C GLN A 44 -113.38 25.59 -44.44
N ILE A 45 -113.96 26.77 -44.18
CA ILE A 45 -113.30 27.85 -43.43
C ILE A 45 -112.96 27.36 -42.02
N ALA A 46 -113.88 26.72 -41.31
CA ALA A 46 -113.62 26.18 -39.97
C ALA A 46 -112.53 25.08 -39.98
N ALA A 47 -112.47 24.24 -41.01
CA ALA A 47 -111.41 23.25 -41.19
C ALA A 47 -110.04 23.92 -41.45
N ASN A 48 -110.00 24.93 -42.31
CA ASN A 48 -108.80 25.71 -42.61
C ASN A 48 -108.31 26.49 -41.39
N GLU A 49 -109.21 27.07 -40.59
CA GLU A 49 -108.86 27.75 -39.33
C GLU A 49 -108.22 26.78 -38.32
N ARG A 50 -108.75 25.56 -38.20
CA ARG A 50 -108.13 24.50 -37.36
C ARG A 50 -106.75 24.11 -37.88
N MET A 51 -106.60 23.98 -39.20
CA MET A 51 -105.32 23.65 -39.81
C MET A 51 -104.29 24.77 -39.64
N ILE A 52 -104.69 26.04 -39.74
CA ILE A 52 -103.84 27.20 -39.44
C ILE A 52 -103.40 27.19 -37.97
N ALA A 53 -104.28 26.83 -37.04
CA ALA A 53 -103.93 26.73 -35.63
C ALA A 53 -102.90 25.62 -35.36
N ASP A 54 -103.09 24.42 -35.95
CA ASP A 54 -102.12 23.32 -35.87
C ASP A 54 -100.77 23.67 -36.50
N LEU A 55 -100.78 24.35 -37.66
CA LEU A 55 -99.57 24.83 -38.32
C LEU A 55 -98.82 25.86 -37.45
N LYS A 56 -99.52 26.80 -36.82
CA LYS A 56 -98.91 27.76 -35.87
C LYS A 56 -98.32 27.06 -34.65
N GLN A 57 -98.97 26.02 -34.13
CA GLN A 57 -98.44 25.24 -33.01
C GLN A 57 -97.19 24.45 -33.41
N LYS A 58 -97.16 23.90 -34.63
CA LYS A 58 -95.97 23.23 -35.17
C LYS A 58 -94.83 24.21 -35.44
N GLU A 59 -95.14 25.40 -35.93
CA GLU A 59 -94.17 26.48 -36.14
C GLU A 59 -93.51 26.90 -34.82
N THR A 60 -94.27 27.09 -33.74
CA THR A 60 -93.69 27.39 -32.42
C THR A 60 -92.86 26.24 -31.85
N LEU A 61 -93.30 24.99 -32.04
CA LEU A 61 -92.53 23.82 -31.63
C LEU A 61 -91.22 23.68 -32.43
N LEU A 62 -91.26 23.96 -33.74
CA LEU A 62 -90.07 23.97 -34.59
C LEU A 62 -89.09 25.04 -34.12
N MET A 63 -89.55 26.26 -33.83
CA MET A 63 -88.70 27.32 -33.29
C MET A 63 -88.04 26.91 -31.95
N GLN A 64 -88.78 26.25 -31.06
CA GLN A 64 -88.21 25.74 -29.79
C GLN A 64 -87.15 24.67 -30.03
N ARG A 65 -87.40 23.73 -30.95
CA ARG A 65 -86.44 22.67 -31.32
C ARG A 65 -85.19 23.22 -32.01
N GLU A 66 -85.33 24.25 -32.85
CA GLU A 66 -84.20 24.93 -33.46
C GLU A 66 -83.30 25.59 -32.41
N GLU A 67 -83.88 26.22 -31.39
CA GLU A 67 -83.12 26.83 -30.31
C GLU A 67 -82.43 25.79 -29.41
N GLU A 68 -83.11 24.66 -29.10
CA GLU A 68 -82.50 23.53 -28.40
C GLU A 68 -81.34 22.93 -29.20
N LEU A 69 -81.53 22.68 -30.50
CA LEU A 69 -80.48 22.16 -31.38
C LEU A 69 -79.28 23.10 -31.44
N LYS A 70 -79.52 24.41 -31.46
CA LYS A 70 -78.46 25.43 -31.42
C LYS A 70 -77.68 25.37 -30.11
N LYS A 71 -78.37 25.24 -28.97
CA LYS A 71 -77.74 25.09 -27.65
C LYS A 71 -76.91 23.81 -27.56
N THR A 72 -77.48 22.66 -27.90
CA THR A 72 -76.76 21.38 -27.89
C THR A 72 -75.58 21.38 -28.85
N ARG A 73 -75.70 22.00 -30.03
CA ARG A 73 -74.57 22.15 -30.95
C ARG A 73 -73.43 22.97 -30.33
N SER A 74 -73.76 24.05 -29.61
CA SER A 74 -72.76 24.84 -28.88
C SER A 74 -72.08 24.04 -27.77
N GLU A 75 -72.84 23.22 -27.03
CA GLU A 75 -72.30 22.36 -25.97
C GLU A 75 -71.38 21.26 -26.53
N VAL A 76 -71.79 20.60 -27.61
CA VAL A 76 -70.97 19.60 -28.32
C VAL A 76 -69.68 20.20 -28.83
N GLU A 77 -69.72 21.41 -29.38
CA GLU A 77 -68.51 22.09 -29.84
C GLU A 77 -67.58 22.47 -28.67
N GLY A 78 -68.13 22.93 -27.53
CA GLY A 78 -67.35 23.17 -26.32
C GLY A 78 -66.71 21.90 -25.75
N LEU A 79 -67.46 20.79 -25.72
CA LEU A 79 -66.94 19.48 -25.31
C LEU A 79 -65.87 18.97 -26.28
N ARG A 80 -66.02 19.19 -27.58
CA ARG A 80 -65.03 18.82 -28.59
C ARG A 80 -63.70 19.55 -28.36
N ILE A 81 -63.75 20.86 -28.11
CA ILE A 81 -62.56 21.68 -27.85
C ILE A 81 -61.88 21.24 -26.55
N THR A 82 -62.63 21.05 -25.47
CA THR A 82 -62.07 20.62 -24.18
C THR A 82 -61.48 19.21 -24.24
N HIS A 83 -62.11 18.30 -24.98
CA HIS A 83 -61.55 16.96 -25.22
C HIS A 83 -60.24 17.03 -26.01
N GLN A 84 -60.17 17.91 -27.01
CA GLN A 84 -58.95 18.13 -27.79
C GLN A 84 -57.81 18.69 -26.91
N ASP A 85 -58.08 19.70 -26.08
CA ASP A 85 -57.12 20.26 -25.11
C ASP A 85 -56.66 19.21 -24.08
N LEU A 86 -57.58 18.36 -23.61
CA LEU A 86 -57.24 17.29 -22.69
C LEU A 86 -56.35 16.22 -23.32
N MET A 87 -56.60 15.85 -24.59
CA MET A 87 -55.74 14.92 -25.32
C MET A 87 -54.35 15.51 -25.55
N GLU A 88 -54.25 16.79 -25.90
CA GLU A 88 -52.95 17.47 -26.07
C GLU A 88 -52.14 17.48 -24.75
N LYS A 89 -52.79 17.80 -23.62
CA LYS A 89 -52.15 17.73 -22.29
C LYS A 89 -51.75 16.31 -21.90
N TYR A 90 -52.55 15.31 -22.27
CA TYR A 90 -52.23 13.91 -21.99
C TYR A 90 -51.00 13.46 -22.79
N ASP A 91 -50.93 13.80 -24.07
CA ASP A 91 -49.79 13.48 -24.93
C ASP A 91 -48.53 14.21 -24.47
N GLU A 92 -48.65 15.46 -24.05
CA GLU A 92 -47.54 16.22 -23.46
C GLU A 92 -47.04 15.56 -22.17
N LEU A 93 -47.95 15.22 -21.24
CA LEU A 93 -47.58 14.57 -19.99
C LEU A 93 -46.97 13.19 -20.21
N LEU A 94 -47.48 12.42 -21.17
CA LEU A 94 -46.94 11.11 -21.54
C LEU A 94 -45.52 11.25 -22.11
N SER A 95 -45.31 12.25 -22.97
CA SER A 95 -43.99 12.57 -23.52
C SER A 95 -42.99 12.94 -22.42
N GLN A 96 -43.39 13.83 -21.50
CA GLN A 96 -42.57 14.24 -20.35
C GLN A 96 -42.24 13.04 -19.44
N SER A 97 -43.24 12.20 -19.13
CA SER A 97 -43.03 11.00 -18.29
C SER A 97 -42.06 10.03 -18.93
N ASN A 98 -42.18 9.78 -20.24
CA ASN A 98 -41.26 8.90 -20.96
C ASN A 98 -39.85 9.49 -21.02
N GLN A 99 -39.71 10.80 -21.19
CA GLN A 99 -38.42 11.47 -21.16
C GLN A 99 -37.74 11.31 -19.81
N VAL A 100 -38.45 11.59 -18.70
CA VAL A 100 -37.91 11.44 -17.35
C VAL A 100 -37.54 9.99 -17.05
N LEU A 101 -38.35 9.03 -17.48
CA LEU A 101 -38.09 7.61 -17.26
C LEU A 101 -36.84 7.15 -18.02
N ASN A 102 -36.67 7.61 -19.26
CA ASN A 102 -35.49 7.30 -20.06
C ASN A 102 -34.22 7.90 -19.44
N THR A 103 -34.24 9.19 -19.07
CA THR A 103 -33.07 9.84 -18.44
C THR A 103 -32.72 9.18 -17.11
N ALA A 104 -33.71 8.87 -16.27
CA ALA A 104 -33.47 8.19 -15.00
C ALA A 104 -32.93 6.76 -15.20
N SER A 105 -33.39 6.06 -16.24
CA SER A 105 -32.89 4.72 -16.59
C SER A 105 -31.44 4.78 -17.08
N GLU A 106 -31.09 5.76 -17.90
CA GLU A 106 -29.73 5.99 -18.40
C GLU A 106 -28.78 6.37 -17.26
N GLU A 107 -29.17 7.30 -16.40
CA GLU A 107 -28.40 7.70 -15.20
C GLU A 107 -28.18 6.51 -14.27
N LYS A 108 -29.21 5.71 -14.02
CA LYS A 108 -29.09 4.50 -13.19
C LYS A 108 -28.13 3.48 -13.80
N ALA A 109 -28.16 3.29 -15.12
CA ALA A 109 -27.25 2.38 -15.80
C ALA A 109 -25.79 2.88 -15.68
N ALA A 110 -25.54 4.17 -15.93
CA ALA A 110 -24.23 4.78 -15.81
C ALA A 110 -23.68 4.69 -14.37
N LEU A 111 -24.49 5.04 -13.36
CA LEU A 111 -24.10 4.94 -11.96
C LEU A 111 -23.83 3.49 -11.52
N SER A 112 -24.62 2.53 -12.02
CA SER A 112 -24.41 1.11 -11.72
C SER A 112 -23.11 0.59 -12.34
N GLU A 113 -22.72 1.09 -13.51
CA GLU A 113 -21.45 0.75 -14.15
C GLU A 113 -20.27 1.35 -13.38
N GLU A 114 -20.34 2.64 -13.04
CA GLU A 114 -19.31 3.32 -12.25
C GLU A 114 -19.11 2.64 -10.88
N LEU A 115 -20.19 2.27 -10.18
CA LEU A 115 -20.12 1.53 -8.92
C LEU A 115 -19.43 0.17 -9.08
N SER A 116 -19.73 -0.55 -10.16
CA SER A 116 -19.10 -1.83 -10.46
C SER A 116 -17.60 -1.66 -10.75
N GLU A 117 -17.19 -0.62 -11.46
CA GLU A 117 -15.77 -0.31 -11.70
C GLU A 117 -15.06 0.07 -10.40
N LYS A 118 -15.66 0.93 -9.59
CA LYS A 118 -15.09 1.32 -8.30
C LYS A 118 -14.98 0.17 -7.32
N GLN A 119 -15.94 -0.76 -7.33
CA GLN A 119 -15.85 -1.99 -6.54
C GLN A 119 -14.67 -2.86 -6.97
N LYS A 120 -14.44 -3.03 -8.28
CA LYS A 120 -13.29 -3.78 -8.79
C LYS A 120 -11.96 -3.13 -8.41
N GLU A 121 -11.88 -1.80 -8.50
CA GLU A 121 -10.71 -1.02 -8.09
C GLU A 121 -10.43 -1.19 -6.60
N LEU A 122 -11.47 -1.11 -5.76
CA LEU A 122 -11.37 -1.33 -4.31
C LEU A 122 -10.87 -2.74 -4.00
N ASP A 123 -11.47 -3.77 -4.62
CA ASP A 123 -11.07 -5.16 -4.42
C ASP A 123 -9.60 -5.39 -4.83
N GLN A 124 -9.13 -4.72 -5.89
CA GLN A 124 -7.72 -4.76 -6.29
C GLN A 124 -6.83 -4.10 -5.24
N LYS A 125 -7.20 -2.90 -4.76
CA LYS A 125 -6.44 -2.18 -3.73
C LYS A 125 -6.36 -2.95 -2.43
N GLU A 126 -7.43 -3.62 -2.02
CA GLU A 126 -7.42 -4.49 -0.85
C GLU A 126 -6.49 -5.69 -1.01
N ARG A 127 -6.42 -6.31 -2.20
CA ARG A 127 -5.46 -7.39 -2.48
C ARG A 127 -4.01 -6.89 -2.42
N GLU A 128 -3.74 -5.72 -3.01
CA GLU A 128 -2.42 -5.08 -2.96
C GLU A 128 -2.02 -4.76 -1.51
N LEU A 129 -2.95 -4.22 -0.70
CA LEU A 129 -2.72 -3.91 0.70
C LEU A 129 -2.38 -5.17 1.50
N ARG A 130 -3.19 -6.23 1.38
CA ARG A 130 -2.92 -7.51 2.06
C ARG A 130 -1.55 -8.09 1.71
N PHE A 131 -1.14 -7.99 0.45
CA PHE A 131 0.18 -8.45 0.02
C PHE A 131 1.31 -7.62 0.65
N LEU A 132 1.15 -6.29 0.69
CA LEU A 132 2.11 -5.39 1.32
C LEU A 132 2.21 -5.62 2.84
N GLU A 133 1.09 -5.84 3.52
CA GLU A 133 1.04 -6.18 4.94
C GLU A 133 1.80 -7.48 5.24
N MET A 134 1.60 -8.53 4.43
CA MET A 134 2.35 -9.78 4.56
C MET A 134 3.85 -9.59 4.35
N LYS A 135 4.24 -8.78 3.36
CA LYS A 135 5.65 -8.47 3.09
C LYS A 135 6.28 -7.68 4.24
N LEU A 136 5.57 -6.67 4.76
CA LEU A 136 6.03 -5.86 5.89
C LEU A 136 6.26 -6.75 7.11
N LYS A 137 5.30 -7.62 7.44
CA LYS A 137 5.43 -8.56 8.55
C LYS A 137 6.65 -9.47 8.42
N SER A 138 6.90 -10.03 7.23
CA SER A 138 8.10 -10.84 6.98
C SER A 138 9.38 -10.03 7.12
N GLN A 139 9.38 -8.75 6.71
CA GLN A 139 10.53 -7.87 6.90
C GLN A 139 10.76 -7.52 8.37
N GLU A 140 9.71 -7.32 9.15
CA GLU A 140 9.79 -7.08 10.60
C GLU A 140 10.38 -8.29 11.33
N GLU A 141 9.92 -9.50 11.02
CA GLU A 141 10.48 -10.75 11.58
C GLU A 141 11.96 -10.91 11.24
N ASN A 142 12.36 -10.64 9.99
CA ASN A 142 13.78 -10.67 9.58
C ASN A 142 14.62 -9.60 10.28
N LEU A 143 14.04 -8.43 10.55
CA LEU A 143 14.75 -7.35 11.23
C LEU A 143 14.95 -7.67 12.71
N GLU A 144 13.97 -8.32 13.35
CA GLU A 144 14.09 -8.80 14.73
C GLU A 144 15.18 -9.87 14.87
N THR A 145 15.23 -10.85 13.97
CA THR A 145 16.30 -11.88 13.99
C THR A 145 17.67 -11.26 13.76
N LEU A 146 17.80 -10.35 12.80
CA LEU A 146 19.06 -9.67 12.53
C LEU A 146 19.52 -8.79 13.70
N GLN A 147 18.59 -8.13 14.39
CA GLN A 147 18.91 -7.35 15.60
C GLN A 147 19.45 -8.24 16.71
N GLU A 148 18.88 -9.44 16.90
CA GLU A 148 19.39 -10.37 17.90
C GLU A 148 20.77 -10.92 17.52
N ASP A 149 21.00 -11.26 16.26
CA ASP A 149 22.32 -11.67 15.76
C ASP A 149 23.38 -10.59 16.00
N VAL A 150 23.04 -9.32 15.76
CA VAL A 150 23.94 -8.20 16.03
C VAL A 150 24.25 -8.10 17.53
N ARG A 151 23.23 -8.20 18.40
CA ARG A 151 23.45 -8.18 19.86
C ARG A 151 24.34 -9.33 20.34
N ILE A 152 24.16 -10.52 19.78
CA ILE A 152 25.00 -11.69 20.10
C ILE A 152 26.44 -11.41 19.68
N ARG A 153 26.66 -10.90 18.47
CA ARG A 153 28.00 -10.54 17.97
C ARG A 153 28.65 -9.43 18.77
N GLU A 154 27.91 -8.39 19.15
CA GLU A 154 28.41 -7.32 20.03
C GLU A 154 28.87 -7.87 21.38
N ARG A 155 28.11 -8.80 21.98
CA ARG A 155 28.49 -9.45 23.23
C ARG A 155 29.77 -10.27 23.08
N LYS A 156 29.88 -11.09 22.01
CA LYS A 156 31.08 -11.86 21.70
C LYS A 156 32.30 -10.96 21.45
N LEU A 157 32.12 -9.87 20.70
CA LEU A 157 33.18 -8.89 20.45
C LEU A 157 33.65 -8.23 21.73
N LYS A 158 32.73 -7.88 22.64
CA LYS A 158 33.07 -7.31 23.93
C LYS A 158 33.90 -8.29 24.76
N GLU A 159 33.46 -9.55 24.87
CA GLU A 159 34.20 -10.59 25.59
C GLU A 159 35.59 -10.82 24.99
N LEU A 160 35.69 -10.87 23.65
CA LEU A 160 36.97 -11.03 22.96
C LEU A 160 37.91 -9.84 23.23
N THR A 161 37.37 -8.62 23.23
CA THR A 161 38.14 -7.40 23.50
C THR A 161 38.65 -7.39 24.94
N GLU A 162 37.84 -7.81 25.91
CA GLU A 162 38.24 -7.92 27.32
C GLU A 162 39.39 -8.93 27.50
N LYS A 163 39.30 -10.10 26.88
CA LYS A 163 40.39 -11.10 26.94
C LYS A 163 41.66 -10.66 26.23
N LEU A 164 41.54 -9.93 25.12
CA LEU A 164 42.71 -9.31 24.47
C LEU A 164 43.39 -8.29 25.37
N HIS A 165 42.62 -7.45 26.07
CA HIS A 165 43.18 -6.50 27.03
C HIS A 165 43.86 -7.18 28.23
N GLU A 166 43.27 -8.27 28.74
CA GLU A 166 43.88 -9.09 29.80
C GLU A 166 45.23 -9.65 29.33
N ARG A 167 45.27 -10.27 28.14
CA ARG A 167 46.49 -10.76 27.50
C ARG A 167 47.54 -9.66 27.34
N ASP A 168 47.16 -8.49 26.83
CA ASP A 168 48.08 -7.37 26.61
C ASP A 168 48.70 -6.89 27.92
N SER A 169 47.90 -6.84 28.98
CA SER A 169 48.35 -6.48 30.32
C SER A 169 49.37 -7.50 30.85
N VAL A 170 49.12 -8.80 30.67
CA VAL A 170 50.06 -9.87 31.04
C VAL A 170 51.37 -9.76 30.26
N MET A 171 51.30 -9.55 28.94
CA MET A 171 52.49 -9.41 28.10
C MET A 171 53.31 -8.16 28.43
N MET A 172 52.65 -7.05 28.76
CA MET A 172 53.31 -5.82 29.22
C MET A 172 54.04 -6.04 30.54
N LEU A 173 53.42 -6.72 31.51
CA LEU A 173 54.05 -7.07 32.77
C LEU A 173 55.25 -7.98 32.56
N LEU A 174 55.10 -9.02 31.74
CA LEU A 174 56.18 -9.94 31.38
C LEU A 174 57.36 -9.18 30.77
N ARG A 175 57.11 -8.29 29.80
CA ARG A 175 58.14 -7.44 29.19
C ARG A 175 58.91 -6.63 30.25
N ASN A 176 58.19 -6.03 31.20
CA ASN A 176 58.81 -5.23 32.27
C ASN A 176 59.67 -6.09 33.21
N THR A 177 59.17 -7.26 33.60
CA THR A 177 59.91 -8.21 34.44
C THR A 177 61.16 -8.76 33.73
N VAL A 178 61.03 -9.09 32.44
CA VAL A 178 62.17 -9.52 31.61
C VAL A 178 63.20 -8.39 31.49
N ASN A 179 62.75 -7.15 31.23
CA ASN A 179 63.63 -6.00 31.20
C ASN A 179 64.37 -5.81 32.52
N GLU A 180 63.67 -5.89 33.67
CA GLU A 180 64.26 -5.77 35.00
C GLU A 180 65.34 -6.83 35.25
N ALA A 181 65.01 -8.10 34.97
CA ALA A 181 65.93 -9.23 35.17
C ALA A 181 67.19 -9.11 34.31
N LEU A 182 67.10 -8.43 33.16
CA LEU A 182 68.17 -8.30 32.18
C LEU A 182 68.85 -6.92 32.17
N ARG A 183 68.52 -6.00 33.10
CA ARG A 183 69.14 -4.66 33.20
C ARG A 183 70.66 -4.64 33.31
N GLY A 184 71.28 -5.75 33.76
CA GLY A 184 72.72 -5.86 33.92
C GLY A 184 73.52 -6.07 32.62
N PHE A 185 72.85 -6.13 31.46
CA PHE A 185 73.48 -6.32 30.15
C PHE A 185 73.42 -5.04 29.32
N SER A 186 74.41 -4.86 28.44
CA SER A 186 74.47 -3.68 27.56
C SER A 186 73.39 -3.74 26.47
N ALA A 187 72.98 -2.58 25.95
CA ALA A 187 72.02 -2.50 24.85
C ALA A 187 72.58 -3.06 23.51
N GLU A 188 73.89 -3.17 23.37
CA GLU A 188 74.55 -3.81 22.22
C GLU A 188 74.51 -5.34 22.31
N ASP A 189 74.49 -5.89 23.53
CA ASP A 189 74.46 -7.33 23.77
C ASP A 189 73.05 -7.89 23.85
N LEU A 190 72.10 -7.11 24.35
CA LEU A 190 70.74 -7.56 24.59
C LEU A 190 69.72 -6.43 24.39
N THR A 191 68.67 -6.72 23.64
CA THR A 191 67.52 -5.80 23.48
C THR A 191 66.21 -6.53 23.70
N VAL A 192 65.26 -5.82 24.31
CA VAL A 192 63.89 -6.31 24.54
C VAL A 192 62.92 -5.36 23.88
N SER A 193 62.19 -5.84 22.89
CA SER A 193 61.16 -5.08 22.18
C SER A 193 59.82 -5.80 22.21
N GLU A 194 58.77 -5.05 21.95
CA GLU A 194 57.42 -5.59 21.80
C GLU A 194 56.97 -5.35 20.36
N TYR A 195 56.43 -6.40 19.74
CA TYR A 195 55.89 -6.32 18.40
C TYR A 195 54.70 -7.27 18.26
N GLN A 196 53.54 -6.72 17.85
CA GLN A 196 52.29 -7.47 17.64
C GLN A 196 51.86 -8.32 18.85
N GLY A 197 52.02 -7.80 20.07
CA GLY A 197 51.65 -8.51 21.30
C GLY A 197 52.58 -9.68 21.66
N LYS A 198 53.76 -9.76 21.03
CA LYS A 198 54.84 -10.68 21.39
C LYS A 198 56.03 -9.89 21.91
N VAL A 199 56.77 -10.48 22.83
CA VAL A 199 58.00 -9.90 23.37
C VAL A 199 59.20 -10.57 22.70
N TYR A 200 60.07 -9.76 22.11
CA TYR A 200 61.27 -10.21 21.42
C TYR A 200 62.48 -9.86 22.28
N ILE A 201 63.22 -10.87 22.70
CA ILE A 201 64.52 -10.71 23.35
C ILE A 201 65.58 -11.08 22.33
N SER A 202 66.33 -10.10 21.82
CA SER A 202 67.41 -10.33 20.88
C SER A 202 68.74 -10.31 21.62
N LEU A 203 69.45 -11.43 21.59
CA LEU A 203 70.78 -11.59 22.16
C LEU A 203 71.83 -11.62 21.04
N SER A 204 72.87 -10.80 21.17
CA SER A 204 73.97 -10.74 20.22
C SER A 204 74.74 -12.06 20.21
N GLN A 205 75.35 -12.42 19.07
CA GLN A 205 76.25 -13.55 19.05
C GLN A 205 77.42 -13.38 20.02
N ASN A 206 77.97 -12.18 20.16
CA ASN A 206 79.15 -11.93 21.01
C ASN A 206 78.88 -12.19 22.50
N LEU A 207 77.64 -11.98 22.95
CA LEU A 207 77.22 -12.32 24.31
C LEU A 207 77.09 -13.84 24.52
N LEU A 208 76.61 -14.56 23.50
CA LEU A 208 76.22 -15.96 23.63
C LEU A 208 77.29 -16.95 23.18
N PHE A 209 78.07 -16.66 22.14
CA PHE A 209 78.96 -17.61 21.50
C PHE A 209 80.24 -16.95 20.94
N ALA A 210 81.38 -17.61 21.16
CA ALA A 210 82.57 -17.38 20.36
C ALA A 210 82.30 -17.63 18.85
N LYS A 211 83.09 -16.99 17.98
CA LYS A 211 82.96 -17.12 16.51
C LYS A 211 82.99 -18.59 16.06
N GLY A 212 81.98 -19.03 15.33
CA GLY A 212 81.84 -20.40 14.84
C GLY A 212 81.52 -21.46 15.91
N SER A 213 81.35 -21.06 17.18
CA SER A 213 81.00 -21.96 18.28
C SER A 213 79.49 -22.08 18.46
N THR A 214 79.09 -23.22 19.04
CA THR A 214 77.74 -23.52 19.57
C THR A 214 77.76 -23.68 21.09
N VAL A 215 78.92 -23.54 21.72
CA VAL A 215 79.07 -23.58 23.19
C VAL A 215 78.77 -22.19 23.74
N ILE A 216 77.84 -22.12 24.70
CA ILE A 216 77.39 -20.85 25.27
C ILE A 216 78.41 -20.32 26.28
N ASP A 217 78.80 -19.07 26.10
CA ASP A 217 79.72 -18.35 26.97
C ASP A 217 79.13 -18.12 28.38
N PRO A 218 79.97 -17.98 29.43
CA PRO A 218 79.49 -17.81 30.81
C PRO A 218 78.56 -16.61 30.99
N ALA A 219 78.85 -15.47 30.36
CA ALA A 219 78.00 -14.27 30.41
C ALA A 219 76.62 -14.51 29.78
N GLY A 220 76.59 -15.16 28.61
CA GLY A 220 75.36 -15.58 27.94
C GLY A 220 74.56 -16.60 28.77
N ARG A 221 75.23 -17.56 29.41
CA ARG A 221 74.57 -18.51 30.34
C ARG A 221 73.92 -17.81 31.52
N ASP A 222 74.56 -16.78 32.07
CA ASP A 222 74.00 -15.98 33.15
C ASP A 222 72.75 -15.19 32.71
N ALA A 223 72.76 -14.62 31.50
CA ALA A 223 71.59 -13.95 30.92
C ALA A 223 70.41 -14.93 30.75
N LEU A 224 70.68 -16.09 30.14
CA LEU A 224 69.67 -17.13 29.90
C LEU A 224 69.13 -17.72 31.21
N ARG A 225 69.97 -17.88 32.24
CA ARG A 225 69.51 -18.34 33.56
C ARG A 225 68.56 -17.34 34.21
N LYS A 226 68.87 -16.04 34.16
CA LYS A 226 67.98 -14.98 34.68
C LYS A 226 66.65 -14.95 33.92
N LEU A 227 66.71 -15.05 32.59
CA LEU A 227 65.50 -15.14 31.76
C LEU A 227 64.67 -16.38 32.10
N ALA A 228 65.30 -17.55 32.26
CA ALA A 228 64.60 -18.78 32.62
C ALA A 228 63.87 -18.69 33.97
N GLN A 229 64.43 -17.97 34.95
CA GLN A 229 63.73 -17.74 36.23
C GLN A 229 62.47 -16.90 36.06
N VAL A 230 62.51 -15.86 35.22
CA VAL A 230 61.30 -15.08 34.90
C VAL A 230 60.27 -15.96 34.19
N LEU A 231 60.70 -16.75 33.21
CA LEU A 231 59.79 -17.60 32.41
C LEU A 231 59.18 -18.74 33.22
N LYS A 232 59.84 -19.20 34.28
CA LYS A 232 59.34 -20.26 35.17
C LYS A 232 58.02 -19.87 35.85
N ASP A 233 57.84 -18.60 36.19
CA ASP A 233 56.63 -18.09 36.84
C ASP A 233 55.49 -17.81 35.84
N HIS A 234 55.73 -18.03 34.54
CA HIS A 234 54.78 -17.80 33.45
C HIS A 234 54.61 -19.05 32.56
N PRO A 235 54.01 -20.13 33.09
CA PRO A 235 53.88 -21.41 32.39
C PRO A 235 52.92 -21.39 31.20
N ASP A 236 52.18 -20.31 30.98
CA ASP A 236 51.24 -20.20 29.85
C ASP A 236 51.86 -19.48 28.63
N ILE A 237 53.13 -19.10 28.71
CA ILE A 237 53.87 -18.41 27.64
C ILE A 237 54.59 -19.41 26.75
N GLN A 238 54.32 -19.33 25.45
CA GLN A 238 55.05 -20.04 24.42
C GLN A 238 56.36 -19.31 24.10
N ILE A 239 57.44 -20.07 24.02
CA ILE A 239 58.81 -19.59 23.86
C ILE A 239 59.37 -20.17 22.56
N ASN A 240 59.64 -19.31 21.58
CA ASN A 240 60.33 -19.71 20.35
C ASN A 240 61.73 -19.11 20.32
N VAL A 241 62.75 -19.97 20.26
CA VAL A 241 64.15 -19.58 20.18
C VAL A 241 64.61 -19.70 18.74
N GLU A 242 64.88 -18.57 18.09
CA GLU A 242 65.30 -18.49 16.70
C GLU A 242 66.79 -18.15 16.58
N GLY A 243 67.56 -19.01 15.93
CA GLY A 243 68.93 -18.70 15.54
C GLY A 243 68.99 -18.00 14.18
N HIS A 244 69.82 -16.97 14.06
CA HIS A 244 70.08 -16.25 12.81
C HIS A 244 71.58 -16.14 12.54
N THR A 245 71.96 -16.10 11.26
CA THR A 245 73.34 -15.94 10.80
C THR A 245 73.47 -14.75 9.86
N ASP A 246 74.70 -14.34 9.57
CA ASP A 246 74.99 -13.54 8.38
C ASP A 246 75.13 -14.45 7.15
N THR A 247 75.42 -13.84 5.99
CA THR A 247 75.57 -14.54 4.71
C THR A 247 76.92 -15.22 4.51
N ASP A 248 77.86 -15.15 5.47
CA ASP A 248 79.17 -15.76 5.30
C ASP A 248 79.06 -17.29 5.44
N GLY A 249 79.73 -18.02 4.53
CA GLY A 249 79.67 -19.48 4.47
C GLY A 249 78.59 -20.04 3.54
N THR A 250 78.31 -21.34 3.63
CA THR A 250 77.31 -22.01 2.78
C THR A 250 75.93 -22.02 3.45
N ALA A 251 74.86 -22.08 2.66
CA ALA A 251 73.49 -22.13 3.16
C ALA A 251 73.26 -23.30 4.12
N GLU A 252 73.75 -24.50 3.78
CA GLU A 252 73.66 -25.70 4.64
C GLU A 252 74.31 -25.47 6.01
N LYS A 253 75.53 -24.92 6.04
CA LYS A 253 76.23 -24.63 7.30
C LYS A 253 75.50 -23.58 8.13
N ASN A 254 74.89 -22.59 7.50
CA ASN A 254 74.15 -21.55 8.19
C ASN A 254 72.80 -22.06 8.76
N TRP A 255 72.15 -23.00 8.06
CA TRP A 255 71.00 -23.73 8.61
C TRP A 255 71.41 -24.52 9.85
N ASP A 256 72.43 -25.38 9.74
CA ASP A 256 72.91 -26.19 10.85
C ASP A 256 73.36 -25.32 12.05
N LEU A 257 74.13 -24.27 11.78
CA LEU A 257 74.64 -23.38 12.82
C LEU A 257 73.50 -22.67 13.55
N SER A 258 72.50 -22.17 12.82
CA SER A 258 71.36 -21.47 13.41
C SER A 258 70.52 -22.39 14.31
N VAL A 259 70.20 -23.61 13.86
CA VAL A 259 69.42 -24.59 14.63
C VAL A 259 70.20 -25.08 15.84
N ASN A 260 71.51 -25.38 15.68
CA ASN A 260 72.34 -25.85 16.77
C ASN A 260 72.50 -24.81 17.89
N ARG A 261 72.62 -23.53 17.53
CA ARG A 261 72.66 -22.42 18.50
C ARG A 261 71.34 -22.25 19.23
N ALA A 262 70.22 -22.25 18.51
CA ALA A 262 68.90 -22.22 19.14
C ALA A 262 68.71 -23.38 20.11
N THR A 263 69.10 -24.59 19.71
CA THR A 263 69.03 -25.80 20.56
C THR A 263 69.91 -25.68 21.80
N ALA A 264 71.12 -25.11 21.69
CA ALA A 264 71.98 -24.88 22.83
C ALA A 264 71.33 -23.93 23.85
N VAL A 265 70.67 -22.87 23.37
CA VAL A 265 69.94 -21.92 24.21
C VAL A 265 68.77 -22.59 24.91
N VAL A 266 67.96 -23.36 24.18
CA VAL A 266 66.85 -24.15 24.75
C VAL A 266 67.34 -25.05 25.89
N LYS A 267 68.44 -25.78 25.69
CA LYS A 267 69.02 -26.65 26.74
C LYS A 267 69.38 -25.88 28.03
N VAL A 268 69.87 -24.65 27.90
CA VAL A 268 70.20 -23.81 29.07
C VAL A 268 68.92 -23.30 29.74
N LEU A 269 67.92 -22.88 28.97
CA LEU A 269 66.63 -22.43 29.50
C LEU A 269 65.92 -23.56 30.27
N THR A 270 65.83 -24.75 29.68
CA THR A 270 65.19 -25.92 30.32
C THR A 270 65.96 -26.38 31.55
N ALA A 271 67.30 -26.45 31.49
CA ALA A 271 68.12 -26.81 32.64
C ALA A 271 68.02 -25.79 33.79
N SER A 272 67.63 -24.55 33.46
CA SER A 272 67.43 -23.46 34.43
C SER A 272 65.98 -23.36 34.93
N GLY A 273 65.08 -24.25 34.50
CA GLY A 273 63.73 -24.39 35.04
C GLY A 273 62.59 -23.89 34.15
N ALA A 274 62.85 -23.42 32.93
CA ALA A 274 61.79 -23.10 31.98
C ALA A 274 61.08 -24.37 31.49
N ASN A 275 59.76 -24.32 31.31
CA ASN A 275 58.94 -25.48 30.93
C ASN A 275 59.31 -25.99 29.53
N PRO A 276 59.81 -27.23 29.36
CA PRO A 276 60.15 -27.79 28.06
C PRO A 276 58.98 -27.87 27.08
N ASP A 277 57.75 -28.06 27.57
CA ASP A 277 56.56 -28.22 26.73
C ASP A 277 56.20 -26.94 25.96
N ASN A 278 56.71 -25.79 26.40
CA ASN A 278 56.44 -24.48 25.81
C ASN A 278 57.61 -23.93 24.99
N ILE A 279 58.69 -24.69 24.81
CA ILE A 279 59.91 -24.17 24.18
C ILE A 279 60.15 -24.86 22.84
N ILE A 280 60.29 -24.05 21.80
CA ILE A 280 60.62 -24.50 20.45
C ILE A 280 61.99 -23.92 20.07
N ALA A 281 62.88 -24.75 19.54
CA ALA A 281 64.10 -24.31 18.88
C ALA A 281 63.87 -24.26 17.36
N SER A 282 64.20 -23.14 16.73
CA SER A 282 64.13 -22.99 15.28
C SER A 282 65.34 -22.23 14.73
N GLY A 283 65.70 -22.52 13.49
CA GLY A 283 66.76 -21.83 12.76
C GLY A 283 66.17 -21.02 11.60
N ARG A 284 66.81 -19.89 11.27
CA ARG A 284 66.42 -19.02 10.14
C ARG A 284 67.55 -18.80 9.13
N ALA A 285 68.75 -19.33 9.40
CA ALA A 285 69.97 -19.02 8.65
C ALA A 285 70.10 -17.50 8.42
N PHE A 286 70.46 -17.08 7.20
CA PHE A 286 70.59 -15.66 6.82
C PHE A 286 69.35 -15.08 6.12
N TYR A 287 68.25 -15.82 6.03
CA TYR A 287 67.08 -15.43 5.24
C TYR A 287 66.19 -14.36 5.89
N PHE A 288 66.42 -14.06 7.18
CA PHE A 288 65.70 -13.03 7.94
C PHE A 288 66.67 -12.01 8.55
N PRO A 289 67.40 -11.23 7.71
CA PRO A 289 68.35 -10.24 8.19
C PRO A 289 67.64 -9.04 8.82
N LYS A 290 68.22 -8.50 9.91
CA LYS A 290 67.81 -7.21 10.51
C LYS A 290 68.41 -6.02 9.78
N ALA A 291 69.57 -6.20 9.15
CA ALA A 291 70.27 -5.18 8.38
C ALA A 291 70.89 -5.79 7.11
N PRO A 292 71.19 -4.99 6.06
CA PRO A 292 71.87 -5.48 4.86
C PRO A 292 73.21 -6.19 5.19
N ASN A 293 73.58 -7.27 4.52
CA ASN A 293 74.84 -7.99 4.79
C ASN A 293 76.06 -7.37 4.08
N ASP A 294 76.17 -6.05 4.09
CA ASP A 294 77.17 -5.26 3.35
C ASP A 294 78.35 -4.78 4.21
N THR A 295 78.14 -4.56 5.51
CA THR A 295 79.18 -4.14 6.47
C THR A 295 79.35 -5.15 7.61
N GLU A 296 80.51 -5.16 8.26
CA GLU A 296 80.73 -6.05 9.41
C GLU A 296 79.85 -5.69 10.60
N GLU A 297 79.52 -4.42 10.77
CA GLU A 297 78.56 -3.93 11.76
C GLU A 297 77.17 -4.54 11.50
N ASN A 298 76.68 -4.48 10.26
CA ASN A 298 75.36 -5.01 9.90
C ASN A 298 75.32 -6.54 9.97
N LYS A 299 76.38 -7.22 9.55
CA LYS A 299 76.51 -8.68 9.73
C LYS A 299 76.49 -9.06 11.21
N SER A 300 77.10 -8.26 12.08
CA SER A 300 77.05 -8.48 13.52
C SER A 300 75.64 -8.38 14.09
N LEU A 301 74.81 -7.48 13.57
CA LEU A 301 73.39 -7.39 13.94
C LEU A 301 72.58 -8.60 13.46
N ASN A 302 72.94 -9.20 12.32
CA ASN A 302 72.28 -10.37 11.77
C ASN A 302 72.63 -11.67 12.53
N ARG A 303 73.87 -11.76 13.03
CA ARG A 303 74.34 -12.83 13.92
C ARG A 303 73.74 -12.68 15.33
N ARG A 304 72.54 -13.22 15.51
CA ARG A 304 71.78 -13.10 16.76
C ARG A 304 70.98 -14.35 17.08
N THR A 305 70.57 -14.47 18.33
CA THR A 305 69.51 -15.39 18.73
C THR A 305 68.33 -14.57 19.24
N GLU A 306 67.14 -14.82 18.73
CA GLU A 306 65.91 -14.17 19.18
C GLU A 306 65.10 -15.15 20.02
N ILE A 307 64.72 -14.75 21.21
CA ILE A 307 63.78 -15.48 22.06
C ILE A 307 62.47 -14.71 21.98
N ILE A 308 61.47 -15.35 21.38
CA ILE A 308 60.16 -14.77 21.10
C ILE A 308 59.18 -15.36 22.11
N LEU A 309 58.60 -14.51 22.92
CA LEU A 309 57.60 -14.87 23.92
C LEU A 309 56.22 -14.49 23.36
N SER A 310 55.33 -15.47 23.26
CA SER A 310 53.95 -15.26 22.82
C SER A 310 52.95 -15.88 23.80
N PRO A 311 51.80 -15.23 24.01
CA PRO A 311 50.73 -15.79 24.82
C PRO A 311 50.13 -17.03 24.12
N ASP A 312 49.60 -17.97 24.89
CA ASP A 312 48.81 -19.07 24.34
C ASP A 312 47.52 -18.51 23.69
N LEU A 313 47.30 -18.85 22.41
CA LEU A 313 46.14 -18.42 21.64
C LEU A 313 45.00 -19.44 21.66
N ASN A 314 45.20 -20.63 22.25
CA ASN A 314 44.19 -21.69 22.28
C ASN A 314 42.87 -21.22 22.92
N MET A 315 42.95 -20.39 23.97
CA MET A 315 41.78 -19.79 24.63
C MET A 315 41.00 -18.80 23.74
N LEU A 316 41.67 -18.16 22.76
CA LEU A 316 41.02 -17.26 21.80
C LEU A 316 40.35 -18.06 20.69
N TYR A 317 40.94 -19.17 20.25
CA TYR A 317 40.35 -20.04 19.24
C TYR A 317 39.05 -20.70 19.71
N SER A 318 38.97 -21.13 20.98
CA SER A 318 37.73 -21.71 21.52
C SER A 318 36.55 -20.74 21.51
N LEU A 319 36.80 -19.43 21.61
CA LEU A 319 35.74 -18.40 21.55
C LEU A 319 35.24 -18.08 20.14
N ILE A 320 35.99 -18.48 19.12
CA ILE A 320 35.65 -18.26 17.70
C ILE A 320 34.88 -19.46 17.14
N GLU A 321 35.14 -20.66 17.68
CA GLU A 321 34.49 -21.91 17.25
C GLU A 321 33.11 -22.13 17.89
N ASP A 322 32.84 -21.53 19.05
CA ASP A 322 31.51 -21.44 19.71
C ASP A 322 30.70 -20.22 19.26
#